data_AF-A0A2V9IE63-F1
#
_entry.id   AF-A0A2V9IE63-F1
#
_cell.length_a   1.000
_cell.length_b   1.000
_cell.length_c   1.000
_cell.angle_alpha   90.00
_cell.angle_beta   90.00
_cell.angle_gamma   90.00
#
_symmetry.space_group_name_H-M   'P 1'
#
loop_
_entity.id
_entity.type
_entity.pdbx_description
1 polymer ?
#
loop_
_entity_poly.entity_id
_entity_poly.type
_entity_poly.pdbx_seq_one_letter_code
_entity_poly.pdbx_strand_id
1 'polypeptide(L)' 'MSQVGTGLALLRKEGVKVTFFVASRSLEVRLTGWKQAVADGHEIGNHSLTHPCTGNYPFA' A
#
# COMPACT_ATOMS: atom_id res chain seq x y z
N MET A 1 3.16 0.97 9.96
CA MET A 1 3.56 -0.42 10.33
C MET A 1 2.46 -1.46 10.07
N SER A 2 1.18 -1.08 10.13
CA SER A 2 0.04 -2.03 10.14
C SER A 2 -0.20 -2.81 8.84
N GLN A 3 0.02 -2.24 7.64
CA GLN A 3 -0.47 -2.83 6.37
C GLN A 3 0.22 -4.16 6.06
N VAL A 4 1.49 -4.12 5.62
CA VAL A 4 2.27 -5.34 5.33
C VAL A 4 2.90 -5.97 6.58
N GLY A 5 2.70 -5.37 7.76
CA GLY A 5 3.18 -5.91 9.05
C GLY A 5 2.16 -6.82 9.74
N THR A 6 0.89 -6.42 9.76
CA THR A 6 -0.17 -7.15 10.46
C THR A 6 -1.36 -7.43 9.53
N GLY A 7 -1.66 -6.51 8.62
CA GLY A 7 -2.80 -6.58 7.71
C GLY A 7 -2.76 -7.79 6.78
N LEU A 8 -1.60 -8.17 6.23
CA LEU A 8 -1.50 -9.36 5.39
C LEU A 8 -1.88 -10.65 6.14
N ALA A 9 -1.49 -10.79 7.40
CA ALA A 9 -1.86 -11.96 8.20
C ALA A 9 -3.38 -12.02 8.43
N LEU A 10 -4.00 -10.87 8.73
CA LEU A 10 -5.45 -10.77 8.87
C LEU A 10 -6.17 -11.11 7.55
N LEU A 11 -5.75 -10.51 6.44
CA LEU A 11 -6.38 -10.74 5.13
C LEU A 11 -6.26 -12.19 4.68
N ARG A 12 -5.12 -12.86 4.96
CA ARG A 12 -4.99 -14.31 4.73
C ARG A 12 -5.95 -15.12 5.57
N LYS A 13 -6.07 -14.80 6.87
CA LYS A 13 -6.99 -15.48 7.79
C LYS A 13 -8.44 -15.38 7.31
N GLU A 14 -8.84 -14.22 6.82
CA GLU A 14 -10.21 -13.99 6.34
C GLU A 14 -10.41 -14.41 4.87
N GLY A 15 -9.35 -14.83 4.16
CA GLY A 15 -9.43 -15.24 2.76
C GLY A 15 -9.77 -14.11 1.77
N VAL A 16 -9.61 -12.85 2.17
CA VAL A 16 -10.03 -11.67 1.38
C VAL A 16 -8.88 -11.12 0.55
N LYS A 17 -9.16 -10.70 -0.69
CA LYS A 17 -8.24 -9.94 -1.54
C LYS A 17 -8.65 -8.46 -1.56
N VAL A 18 -7.65 -7.58 -1.62
CA VAL A 18 -7.83 -6.13 -1.58
C VAL A 18 -6.84 -5.46 -2.54
N THR A 19 -7.11 -4.20 -2.84
CA THR A 19 -6.20 -3.31 -3.58
C THR A 19 -5.52 -2.37 -2.58
N PHE A 20 -4.19 -2.35 -2.57
CA PHE A 20 -3.40 -1.42 -1.76
C PHE A 20 -2.96 -0.23 -2.60
N PHE A 21 -3.45 0.95 -2.27
CA PHE A 21 -2.94 2.21 -2.83
C PHE A 21 -1.70 2.64 -2.05
N VAL A 22 -0.54 2.55 -2.68
CA VAL A 22 0.77 2.81 -2.05
C VAL A 22 1.39 4.11 -2.53
N ALA A 23 1.94 4.89 -1.60
CA ALA A 23 2.73 6.07 -1.93
C ALA A 23 4.15 5.64 -2.35
N SER A 24 4.51 5.92 -3.60
CA SER A 24 5.74 5.38 -4.23
C SER A 24 7.01 5.65 -3.41
N ARG A 25 7.11 6.83 -2.79
CA ARG A 25 8.28 7.22 -1.98
C ARG A 25 8.53 6.31 -0.77
N SER A 26 7.48 5.70 -0.22
CA SER A 26 7.57 4.89 1.00
C SER A 26 7.63 3.38 0.74
N LEU A 27 7.42 2.97 -0.52
CA LEU A 27 7.34 1.58 -0.93
C LEU A 27 8.66 0.85 -0.70
N GLU A 28 9.77 1.49 -1.06
CA GLU A 28 11.13 0.91 -0.99
C GLU A 28 11.50 0.45 0.43
N VAL A 29 11.10 1.20 1.45
CA VAL A 29 11.39 0.91 2.87
C VAL A 29 10.85 -0.45 3.30
N ARG A 30 9.75 -0.92 2.69
CA ARG A 30 9.10 -2.19 3.03
C ARG A 30 8.88 -3.07 1.80
N LEU A 31 9.78 -2.99 0.82
CA LEU A 31 9.65 -3.67 -0.46
C LEU A 31 9.35 -5.18 -0.33
N THR A 32 10.00 -5.86 0.61
CA THR A 32 9.74 -7.29 0.87
C THR A 32 8.28 -7.56 1.25
N GLY A 33 7.68 -6.73 2.10
CA GLY A 33 6.28 -6.87 2.48
C GLY A 33 5.33 -6.60 1.33
N TRP A 34 5.64 -5.64 0.46
CA TRP A 34 4.84 -5.35 -0.72
C TRP A 34 4.95 -6.44 -1.79
N LYS A 35 6.14 -7.04 -1.97
CA LYS A 35 6.31 -8.23 -2.81
C LYS A 35 5.47 -9.40 -2.28
N GLN A 36 5.41 -9.59 -0.96
CA GLN A 36 4.53 -10.60 -0.37
C GLN A 36 3.05 -10.29 -0.62
N ALA A 37 2.63 -9.03 -0.54
CA ALA A 37 1.24 -8.65 -0.83
C ALA A 37 0.84 -9.04 -2.26
N VAL A 38 1.73 -8.82 -3.24
CA VAL A 38 1.54 -9.27 -4.63
C VAL A 38 1.50 -10.79 -4.73
N ALA A 39 2.43 -11.49 -4.08
CA ALA A 39 2.47 -12.96 -4.07
C ALA A 39 1.21 -13.57 -3.43
N ASP A 40 0.62 -12.89 -2.45
CA ASP A 40 -0.65 -13.25 -1.83
C ASP A 40 -1.86 -12.95 -2.73
N GLY A 41 -1.66 -12.38 -3.92
CA GLY A 41 -2.72 -12.09 -4.89
C GLY A 41 -3.48 -10.78 -4.64
N HIS A 42 -2.89 -9.84 -3.90
CA HIS A 42 -3.43 -8.49 -3.76
C HIS A 42 -2.99 -7.59 -4.92
N GLU A 43 -3.81 -6.60 -5.25
CA GLU A 43 -3.48 -5.59 -6.25
C GLU A 43 -2.72 -4.42 -5.61
N ILE A 44 -1.79 -3.81 -6.34
CA ILE A 44 -1.07 -2.60 -5.93
C ILE A 44 -1.45 -1.45 -6.86
N GLY A 45 -2.11 -0.44 -6.30
CA GLY A 45 -2.44 0.82 -6.96
C GLY A 45 -1.49 1.95 -6.58
N ASN A 46 -1.30 2.91 -7.47
CA ASN A 46 -0.52 4.11 -7.18
C ASN A 46 -1.32 5.11 -6.32
N HIS A 47 -0.74 5.60 -5.24
CA HIS A 47 -1.35 6.64 -4.39
C HIS A 47 -0.62 7.99 -4.46
N SER A 48 -0.22 8.38 -5.67
CA SER A 48 0.65 9.52 -5.97
C SER A 48 2.07 9.40 -5.38
N LEU A 49 2.93 10.35 -5.75
CA LEU A 49 4.32 10.40 -5.26
C LEU A 49 4.43 11.05 -3.87
N THR A 50 3.73 12.17 -3.67
CA THR A 50 3.86 13.03 -2.49
C THR A 50 2.60 13.12 -1.64
N HIS A 51 1.49 12.51 -2.08
CA HIS A 51 0.20 12.58 -1.41
C HIS A 51 -0.24 14.04 -1.15
N PRO A 52 -0.39 14.87 -2.21
CA PRO A 52 -0.79 16.26 -2.03
C PRO A 52 -2.19 16.30 -1.41
N CYS A 53 -2.28 16.85 -0.19
CA CYS A 53 -3.57 17.11 0.43
C CYS A 53 -4.23 18.27 -0.31
N THR A 54 -5.43 18.03 -0.85
CA THR A 54 -6.24 18.98 -1.62
C THR A 54 -6.56 20.29 -0.87
N GLY A 55 -6.26 20.37 0.43
CA GLY A 55 -6.52 21.54 1.26
C GLY A 55 -5.39 22.56 1.40
N ASN A 56 -4.15 22.30 0.92
CA ASN A 56 -3.00 23.18 1.25
C ASN A 56 -2.04 23.59 0.13
N TYR A 57 -2.26 23.20 -1.14
CA TYR A 57 -1.42 23.70 -2.24
C TYR A 57 -2.22 23.92 -3.53
N PRO A 58 -2.00 25.03 -4.27
CA PRO A 58 -2.42 25.10 -5.66
C PRO A 58 -1.58 24.08 -6.43
N PHE A 59 -2.23 23.29 -7.29
CA PHE A 59 -1.54 22.35 -8.18
C PHE A 59 -0.79 23.16 -9.25
N ALA A 60 0.39 23.68 -8.92
CA ALA A 60 1.31 24.36 -9.82
C ALA A 60 2.75 23.96 -9.49
#